data_AF-A0A660QH08-F1
#
_entry.id   AF-A0A660QH08-F1
#
_cell.length_a   1.000
_cell.length_b   1.000
_cell.length_c   1.000
_cell.angle_alpha   90.00
_cell.angle_beta   90.00
_cell.angle_gamma   90.00
#
_symmetry.space_group_name_H-M   'P 1'
#
loop_
_entity.id
_entity.type
_entity.pdbx_description
1 polymer ?
#
loop_
_entity_poly.entity_id
_entity_poly.type
_entity_poly.pdbx_seq_one_letter_code
_entity_poly.pdbx_strand_id
1 'polypeptide(L)'
;MDIKKLVEDYLNVRDWKVKENSNMSYSLQGLNQYLHSKIVKDYWLNVVYDQSIKQAHEEGWIHIHDLGSLSVYCVGWDLEDLLRVGFTGVPGKLTSRPARHFSAVLMQIVNFLYTLQGEAAGAVAFSNFDTLLAPFIRYDGLSFEEVKQRVQEFVFNMNVPTRVGFQTPFSNLTFDLSCPKIYEDKNVIIGGKEMPATYKEFEKEMEILNQAFIEVMMEGDGVGRPFTFPIPTYNITKNFNWNSTIIDLLMELTAKYGTPYFANFVSSEMDPSDVRSMCCRLRLDNRKVKEHAEFFLEEKEISGRKGGLFNSNPLTGSIGVVTINLPRLGYVSKSTADLYRNLDEILEIAVRSLEKKREFLEYMTEKGLYPYSKFYLRNVKTSTGRYWTNHFSTIG
;
A
#
# COMPACT_ATOMS: atom_id res chain seq x y z
N MET A 1 -2.45 28.92 -16.15
CA MET A 1 -3.11 27.69 -16.64
C MET A 1 -4.45 28.07 -17.28
N ASP A 2 -4.71 27.67 -18.52
CA ASP A 2 -6.00 27.90 -19.20
C ASP A 2 -6.91 26.67 -19.00
N ILE A 3 -7.87 26.78 -18.10
CA ILE A 3 -8.78 25.68 -17.73
C ILE A 3 -9.67 25.29 -18.90
N LYS A 4 -10.15 26.26 -19.70
CA LYS A 4 -11.03 25.98 -20.84
C LYS A 4 -10.30 25.11 -21.86
N LYS A 5 -9.06 25.49 -22.18
CA LYS A 5 -8.22 24.73 -23.10
C LYS A 5 -7.97 23.30 -22.58
N LEU A 6 -7.70 23.11 -21.29
CA LEU A 6 -7.52 21.77 -20.71
C LEU A 6 -8.75 20.87 -20.88
N VAL A 7 -9.94 21.43 -20.68
CA VAL A 7 -11.19 20.69 -20.90
C VAL A 7 -11.33 20.31 -22.37
N GLU A 8 -11.12 21.27 -23.29
CA GLU A 8 -11.19 21.00 -24.73
C GLU A 8 -10.13 19.97 -25.19
N ASP A 9 -8.92 20.01 -24.64
CA ASP A 9 -7.84 19.06 -24.96
C ASP A 9 -8.21 17.63 -24.53
N TYR A 10 -8.83 17.47 -23.34
CA TYR A 10 -9.31 16.17 -22.89
C TYR A 10 -10.48 15.67 -23.74
N LEU A 11 -11.51 16.50 -23.94
CA LEU A 11 -12.72 16.14 -24.71
C LEU A 11 -12.41 15.74 -26.15
N ASN A 12 -11.39 16.36 -26.75
CA ASN A 12 -10.95 16.03 -28.11
C ASN A 12 -9.79 15.02 -28.16
N VAL A 13 -9.38 14.45 -27.02
CA VAL A 13 -8.27 13.48 -26.90
C VAL A 13 -6.97 13.99 -27.57
N ARG A 14 -6.70 15.29 -27.43
CA ARG A 14 -5.54 15.97 -28.02
C ARG A 14 -4.28 15.86 -27.17
N ASP A 15 -4.44 15.56 -25.89
CA ASP A 15 -3.35 15.35 -24.94
C ASP A 15 -3.04 13.84 -24.81
N TRP A 16 -1.78 13.47 -25.00
CA TRP A 16 -1.34 12.07 -24.84
C TRP A 16 -1.59 11.55 -23.42
N LYS A 17 -1.66 12.44 -22.42
CA LYS A 17 -1.97 12.10 -21.02
C LYS A 17 -3.36 11.50 -20.82
N VAL A 18 -4.27 11.66 -21.79
CA VAL A 18 -5.56 10.94 -21.78
C VAL A 18 -5.36 9.42 -21.88
N LYS A 19 -4.22 8.97 -22.41
CA LYS A 19 -3.85 7.56 -22.58
C LYS A 19 -2.67 7.10 -21.69
N GLU A 20 -2.18 7.95 -20.78
CA GLU A 20 -0.99 7.67 -19.95
C GLU A 20 -1.27 6.59 -18.90
N ASN A 21 -2.48 6.59 -18.32
CA ASN A 21 -2.85 5.66 -17.26
C ASN A 21 -3.68 4.49 -17.82
N SER A 22 -3.11 3.29 -17.84
CA SER A 22 -3.77 2.06 -18.33
C SER A 22 -5.03 1.69 -17.57
N ASN A 23 -5.16 2.16 -16.32
CA ASN A 23 -6.32 1.90 -15.48
C ASN A 23 -7.44 2.94 -15.70
N MET A 24 -7.22 3.96 -16.54
CA MET A 24 -8.23 4.99 -16.86
C MET A 24 -8.68 4.89 -18.31
N SER A 25 -9.95 5.18 -18.52
CA SER A 25 -10.52 5.35 -19.86
C SER A 25 -11.11 6.75 -20.02
N TYR A 26 -11.27 7.17 -21.28
CA TYR A 26 -11.96 8.41 -21.62
C TYR A 26 -13.36 8.38 -21.02
N SER A 27 -13.61 9.27 -20.05
CA SER A 27 -14.84 9.31 -19.28
C SER A 27 -14.97 10.64 -18.53
N LEU A 28 -16.16 10.95 -18.03
CA LEU A 28 -16.36 12.13 -17.18
C LEU A 28 -15.48 12.09 -15.92
N GLN A 29 -15.34 10.91 -15.31
CA GLN A 29 -14.49 10.74 -14.14
C GLN A 29 -13.01 10.86 -14.50
N GLY A 30 -12.62 10.38 -15.69
CA GLY A 30 -11.28 10.59 -16.24
C GLY A 30 -10.96 12.06 -16.47
N LEU A 31 -11.93 12.86 -16.96
CA LEU A 31 -11.80 14.31 -17.08
C LEU A 31 -11.56 14.97 -15.72
N ASN A 32 -12.37 14.63 -14.70
CA ASN A 32 -12.21 15.15 -13.35
C ASN A 32 -10.80 14.89 -12.80
N GLN A 33 -10.33 13.65 -12.93
CA GLN A 33 -8.99 13.27 -12.48
C GLN A 33 -7.88 13.96 -13.29
N TYR A 34 -8.05 14.12 -14.61
CA TYR A 34 -7.09 14.82 -15.46
C TYR A 34 -6.92 16.29 -15.06
N LEU A 35 -8.04 17.00 -14.86
CA LEU A 35 -8.03 18.40 -14.43
C LEU A 35 -7.45 18.53 -13.02
N HIS A 36 -7.93 17.72 -12.08
CA HIS A 36 -7.44 17.68 -10.71
C HIS A 36 -5.93 17.47 -10.66
N SER A 37 -5.42 16.46 -11.39
CA SER A 37 -4.00 16.12 -11.39
C SER A 37 -3.14 17.26 -11.94
N LYS A 38 -3.60 18.00 -12.95
CA LYS A 38 -2.87 19.17 -13.49
C LYS A 38 -2.85 20.33 -12.50
N ILE A 39 -3.97 20.62 -11.85
CA ILE A 39 -4.08 21.68 -10.83
C ILE A 39 -3.17 21.38 -9.65
N VAL A 40 -3.21 20.14 -9.14
CA VAL A 40 -2.40 19.71 -8.01
C VAL A 40 -0.91 19.69 -8.34
N LYS A 41 -0.53 19.25 -9.55
CA LYS A 41 0.85 19.31 -10.01
C LYS A 41 1.38 20.75 -10.04
N ASP A 42 0.58 21.68 -10.55
CA ASP A 42 0.93 23.10 -10.58
C ASP A 42 1.14 23.65 -9.15
N TYR A 43 0.27 23.29 -8.20
CA TYR A 43 0.42 23.67 -6.80
C TYR A 43 1.72 23.13 -6.17
N TRP A 44 2.04 21.85 -6.38
CA TRP A 44 3.31 21.28 -5.91
C TRP A 44 4.51 22.07 -6.43
N LEU A 45 4.58 22.29 -7.74
CA LEU A 45 5.75 22.88 -8.40
C LEU A 45 5.90 24.39 -8.12
N ASN A 46 4.80 25.12 -7.96
CA ASN A 46 4.85 26.57 -7.84
C ASN A 46 4.64 27.09 -6.41
N VAL A 47 4.11 26.29 -5.50
CA VAL A 47 3.79 26.72 -4.13
C VAL A 47 4.58 25.94 -3.08
N VAL A 48 4.70 24.61 -3.23
CA VAL A 48 5.33 23.78 -2.20
C VAL A 48 6.84 23.62 -2.42
N TYR A 49 7.23 23.35 -3.67
CA TYR A 49 8.63 23.22 -4.04
C TYR A 49 9.25 24.56 -4.39
N ASP A 50 10.55 24.69 -4.13
CA ASP A 50 11.30 25.85 -4.58
C ASP A 50 11.69 25.72 -6.06
N GLN A 51 12.17 26.84 -6.60
CA GLN A 51 12.48 27.00 -8.02
C GLN A 51 13.46 25.95 -8.55
N SER A 52 14.47 25.56 -7.76
CA SER A 52 15.49 24.60 -8.20
C SER A 52 14.93 23.18 -8.36
N ILE A 53 14.05 22.75 -7.44
CA ILE A 53 13.36 21.45 -7.53
C ILE A 53 12.43 21.44 -8.73
N LYS A 54 11.67 22.52 -8.92
CA LYS A 54 10.78 22.69 -10.06
C LYS A 54 11.56 22.58 -11.38
N GLN A 55 12.64 23.34 -11.53
CA GLN A 55 13.47 23.33 -12.73
C GLN A 55 14.07 21.94 -12.99
N ALA A 56 14.60 21.28 -11.96
CA ALA A 56 15.14 19.94 -12.10
C ALA A 56 14.10 18.93 -12.64
N HIS A 57 12.84 19.07 -12.22
CA HIS A 57 11.73 18.26 -12.74
C HIS A 57 11.34 18.64 -14.18
N GLU A 58 11.17 19.93 -14.46
CA GLU A 58 10.72 20.43 -15.76
C GLU A 58 11.75 20.22 -16.88
N GLU A 59 13.04 20.30 -16.55
CA GLU A 59 14.14 20.05 -17.48
C GLU A 59 14.49 18.56 -17.62
N GLY A 60 13.86 17.69 -16.81
CA GLY A 60 14.04 16.25 -16.87
C GLY A 60 15.36 15.75 -16.29
N TRP A 61 15.96 16.48 -15.34
CA TRP A 61 17.07 15.96 -14.52
C TRP A 61 16.57 14.92 -13.51
N ILE A 62 15.40 15.19 -12.93
CA ILE A 62 14.69 14.27 -12.05
C ILE A 62 13.23 14.12 -12.50
N HIS A 63 12.61 13.01 -12.12
CA HIS A 63 11.18 12.81 -12.24
C HIS A 63 10.57 12.64 -10.84
N ILE A 64 9.82 13.64 -10.39
CA ILE A 64 9.04 13.56 -9.15
C ILE A 64 7.73 12.87 -9.50
N HIS A 65 7.52 11.68 -8.95
CA HIS A 65 6.35 10.86 -9.23
C HIS A 65 5.10 11.40 -8.54
N ASP A 66 3.93 11.10 -9.14
CA ASP A 66 2.60 11.33 -8.56
C ASP A 66 2.30 12.76 -8.09
N LEU A 67 2.86 13.75 -8.79
CA LEU A 67 2.53 15.17 -8.58
C LEU A 67 1.05 15.49 -8.81
N GLY A 68 0.23 14.56 -9.33
CA GLY A 68 -1.22 14.72 -9.44
C GLY A 68 -1.98 14.55 -8.13
N SER A 69 -1.31 14.20 -7.03
CA SER A 69 -1.93 14.00 -5.73
C SER A 69 -1.21 14.76 -4.62
N LEU A 70 -1.95 15.47 -3.77
CA LEU A 70 -1.43 16.08 -2.54
C LEU A 70 -1.43 15.03 -1.43
N SER A 71 -0.67 13.95 -1.59
CA SER A 71 -0.61 12.86 -0.61
C SER A 71 0.71 12.09 -0.69
N VAL A 72 0.86 11.11 0.21
CA VAL A 72 1.96 10.13 0.20
C VAL A 72 1.90 9.24 -1.04
N TYR A 73 3.01 8.57 -1.36
CA TYR A 73 3.06 7.65 -2.50
C TYR A 73 2.25 6.38 -2.21
N CYS A 74 2.65 5.57 -1.23
CA CYS A 74 1.97 4.32 -0.93
C CYS A 74 1.96 4.06 0.57
N VAL A 75 0.98 3.26 1.02
CA VAL A 75 0.80 2.92 2.44
C VAL A 75 0.34 1.47 2.55
N GLY A 76 1.01 0.65 3.36
CA GLY A 76 0.36 -0.56 3.84
C GLY A 76 -0.11 -0.40 5.27
N TRP A 77 -1.33 -0.86 5.51
CA TRP A 77 -2.11 -0.61 6.69
C TRP A 77 -2.07 -1.77 7.67
N ASP A 78 -2.41 -1.48 8.92
CA ASP A 78 -2.52 -2.49 9.97
C ASP A 78 -3.91 -3.13 9.96
N LEU A 79 -3.98 -4.37 9.46
CA LEU A 79 -5.22 -5.13 9.49
C LEU A 79 -5.61 -5.49 10.93
N GLU A 80 -4.65 -5.75 11.83
CA GLU A 80 -4.93 -6.03 13.24
C GLU A 80 -5.62 -4.83 13.90
N ASP A 81 -5.17 -3.59 13.62
CA ASP A 81 -5.82 -2.37 14.11
C ASP A 81 -7.26 -2.27 13.61
N LEU A 82 -7.52 -2.55 12.34
CA LEU A 82 -8.88 -2.60 11.79
C LEU A 82 -9.75 -3.66 12.52
N LEU A 83 -9.20 -4.84 12.82
CA LEU A 83 -9.91 -5.87 13.59
C LEU A 83 -10.21 -5.44 15.03
N ARG A 84 -9.36 -4.60 15.63
CA ARG A 84 -9.51 -4.13 17.02
C ARG A 84 -10.51 -2.97 17.14
N VAL A 85 -10.44 -1.99 16.25
CA VAL A 85 -11.23 -0.75 16.38
C VAL A 85 -12.36 -0.61 15.37
N GLY A 86 -12.38 -1.43 14.31
CA GLY A 86 -13.33 -1.33 13.21
C GLY A 86 -13.06 -0.13 12.31
N PHE A 87 -13.90 0.05 11.29
CA PHE A 87 -13.76 1.18 10.37
C PHE A 87 -14.31 2.48 10.99
N THR A 88 -13.46 3.31 11.59
CA THR A 88 -13.88 4.48 12.38
C THR A 88 -12.87 5.64 12.31
N GLY A 89 -13.05 6.67 13.16
CA GLY A 89 -12.02 7.67 13.47
C GLY A 89 -12.25 9.08 12.96
N VAL A 90 -13.21 9.28 12.05
CA VAL A 90 -13.45 10.59 11.42
C VAL A 90 -14.75 11.21 11.92
N PRO A 91 -14.70 12.40 12.58
CA PRO A 91 -15.89 13.09 13.05
C PRO A 91 -16.90 13.38 11.94
N GLY A 92 -18.18 13.14 12.21
CA GLY A 92 -19.27 13.38 11.25
C GLY A 92 -19.34 12.39 10.08
N LYS A 93 -18.50 11.33 10.09
CA LYS A 93 -18.59 10.22 9.14
C LYS A 93 -19.13 8.98 9.84
N LEU A 94 -19.70 8.07 9.05
CA LEU A 94 -20.21 6.79 9.56
C LEU A 94 -19.06 5.94 10.10
N THR A 95 -19.33 5.22 11.19
CA THR A 95 -18.38 4.32 11.84
C THR A 95 -18.93 2.90 11.89
N SER A 96 -18.11 1.92 11.54
CA SER A 96 -18.40 0.50 11.70
C SER A 96 -17.68 -0.04 12.93
N ARG A 97 -18.41 -0.75 13.80
CA ARG A 97 -17.80 -1.50 14.90
C ARG A 97 -16.90 -2.62 14.37
N PRO A 98 -15.92 -3.09 15.16
CA PRO A 98 -15.13 -4.27 14.83
C PRO A 98 -15.98 -5.43 14.32
N ALA A 99 -15.56 -6.02 13.20
CA ALA A 99 -16.29 -7.12 12.56
C ALA A 99 -16.33 -8.38 13.45
N ARG A 100 -17.46 -9.07 13.47
CA ARG A 100 -17.67 -10.34 14.19
C ARG A 100 -17.74 -11.57 13.28
N HIS A 101 -18.00 -11.35 12.00
CA HIS A 101 -18.25 -12.39 11.00
C HIS A 101 -17.35 -12.19 9.80
N PHE A 102 -17.00 -13.27 9.11
CA PHE A 102 -16.11 -13.31 7.96
C PHE A 102 -16.58 -12.38 6.82
N SER A 103 -17.88 -12.39 6.54
CA SER A 103 -18.49 -11.50 5.54
C SER A 103 -18.34 -10.02 5.92
N ALA A 104 -18.52 -9.69 7.20
CA ALA A 104 -18.44 -8.31 7.68
C ALA A 104 -16.99 -7.78 7.61
N VAL A 105 -15.99 -8.59 7.95
CA VAL A 105 -14.59 -8.16 7.90
C VAL A 105 -14.11 -7.96 6.46
N LEU A 106 -14.49 -8.85 5.52
CA LEU A 106 -14.17 -8.68 4.10
C LEU A 106 -14.74 -7.37 3.54
N MET A 107 -16.00 -7.05 3.85
CA MET A 107 -16.61 -5.78 3.41
C MET A 107 -16.03 -4.55 4.13
N GLN A 108 -15.58 -4.68 5.38
CA GLN A 108 -14.82 -3.60 6.03
C GLN A 108 -13.47 -3.38 5.36
N ILE A 109 -12.77 -4.43 4.93
CA ILE A 109 -11.52 -4.32 4.17
C ILE A 109 -11.76 -3.61 2.83
N VAL A 110 -12.82 -3.96 2.09
CA VAL A 110 -13.20 -3.25 0.85
C VAL A 110 -13.38 -1.76 1.16
N ASN A 111 -14.27 -1.42 2.09
CA ASN A 111 -14.54 -0.01 2.43
C ASN A 111 -13.29 0.74 2.90
N PHE A 112 -12.44 0.07 3.67
CA PHE A 112 -11.18 0.62 4.16
C PHE A 112 -10.25 0.95 2.98
N LEU A 113 -9.94 -0.03 2.12
CA LEU A 113 -8.98 0.15 1.03
C LEU A 113 -9.49 1.19 0.03
N TYR A 114 -10.78 1.19 -0.32
CA TYR A 114 -11.36 2.23 -1.19
C TYR A 114 -11.27 3.63 -0.57
N THR A 115 -11.52 3.76 0.73
CA THR A 115 -11.49 5.07 1.39
C THR A 115 -10.06 5.59 1.52
N LEU A 116 -9.14 4.77 2.02
CA LEU A 116 -7.76 5.18 2.28
C LEU A 116 -6.94 5.34 0.99
N GLN A 117 -7.32 4.69 -0.10
CA GLN A 117 -6.79 4.98 -1.44
C GLN A 117 -7.11 6.42 -1.90
N GLY A 118 -8.10 7.08 -1.29
CA GLY A 118 -8.36 8.51 -1.50
C GLY A 118 -7.32 9.43 -0.85
N GLU A 119 -6.55 8.93 0.12
CA GLU A 119 -5.54 9.68 0.88
C GLU A 119 -4.09 9.23 0.55
N ALA A 120 -3.92 8.40 -0.48
CA ALA A 120 -2.62 7.99 -1.01
C ALA A 120 -2.65 7.97 -2.55
N ALA A 121 -1.53 8.26 -3.20
CA ALA A 121 -1.46 8.35 -4.65
C ALA A 121 -1.42 6.97 -5.34
N GLY A 122 -0.57 6.09 -4.83
CA GLY A 122 -0.30 4.74 -5.30
C GLY A 122 -0.91 3.68 -4.38
N ALA A 123 -0.28 2.51 -4.27
CA ALA A 123 -0.95 1.36 -3.69
C ALA A 123 -1.26 1.47 -2.19
N VAL A 124 -2.40 0.88 -1.81
CA VAL A 124 -2.76 0.56 -0.43
C VAL A 124 -2.67 -0.95 -0.20
N ALA A 125 -2.14 -1.38 0.94
CA ALA A 125 -1.92 -2.81 1.17
C ALA A 125 -2.35 -3.28 2.55
N PHE A 126 -2.67 -4.57 2.65
CA PHE A 126 -2.69 -5.29 3.92
C PHE A 126 -1.71 -6.46 3.86
N SER A 127 -1.09 -6.76 4.99
CA SER A 127 -0.27 -7.95 5.17
C SER A 127 -0.94 -8.94 6.12
N ASN A 128 -0.48 -10.20 6.08
CA ASN A 128 -0.98 -11.27 6.94
C ASN A 128 -2.48 -11.52 6.77
N PHE A 129 -2.98 -11.40 5.54
CA PHE A 129 -4.40 -11.44 5.24
C PHE A 129 -5.03 -12.79 5.61
N ASP A 130 -4.37 -13.89 5.23
CA ASP A 130 -4.81 -15.24 5.55
C ASP A 130 -4.71 -15.54 7.06
N THR A 131 -3.58 -15.23 7.68
CA THR A 131 -3.38 -15.41 9.12
C THR A 131 -4.45 -14.67 9.95
N LEU A 132 -4.68 -13.38 9.66
CA LEU A 132 -5.55 -12.54 10.47
C LEU A 132 -7.04 -12.84 10.25
N LEU A 133 -7.43 -13.37 9.09
CA LEU A 133 -8.82 -13.68 8.76
C LEU A 133 -9.23 -15.13 8.98
N ALA A 134 -8.28 -16.08 9.00
CA ALA A 134 -8.54 -17.49 9.26
C ALA A 134 -9.42 -17.76 10.50
N PRO A 135 -9.28 -17.04 11.63
CA PRO A 135 -10.15 -17.25 12.78
C PRO A 135 -11.64 -17.06 12.50
N PHE A 136 -12.00 -16.08 11.67
CA PHE A 136 -13.41 -15.82 11.34
C PHE A 136 -14.09 -17.01 10.67
N ILE A 137 -13.35 -17.79 9.87
CA ILE A 137 -13.86 -19.00 9.20
C ILE A 137 -14.29 -20.03 10.24
N ARG A 138 -13.44 -20.29 11.24
CA ARG A 138 -13.74 -21.24 12.32
C ARG A 138 -14.86 -20.77 13.22
N TYR A 139 -14.82 -19.50 13.65
CA TYR A 139 -15.83 -18.95 14.57
C TYR A 139 -17.22 -18.84 13.95
N ASP A 140 -17.31 -18.62 12.63
CA ASP A 140 -18.58 -18.66 11.89
C ASP A 140 -18.99 -20.09 11.49
N GLY A 141 -18.10 -21.08 11.63
CA GLY A 141 -18.36 -22.47 11.27
C GLY A 141 -18.53 -22.70 9.77
N LEU A 142 -17.81 -21.94 8.94
CA LEU A 142 -18.00 -21.91 7.49
C LEU A 142 -17.41 -23.15 6.80
N SER A 143 -18.16 -23.67 5.83
CA SER A 143 -17.66 -24.63 4.85
C SER A 143 -16.78 -23.97 3.80
N PHE A 144 -16.01 -24.78 3.06
CA PHE A 144 -15.20 -24.29 1.93
C PHE A 144 -16.05 -23.52 0.90
N GLU A 145 -17.22 -24.05 0.53
CA GLU A 145 -18.12 -23.40 -0.44
C GLU A 145 -18.59 -22.02 0.04
N GLU A 146 -18.91 -21.89 1.33
CA GLU A 146 -19.29 -20.61 1.91
C GLU A 146 -18.11 -19.63 1.92
N VAL A 147 -16.90 -20.09 2.27
CA VAL A 147 -15.69 -19.25 2.21
C VAL A 147 -15.43 -18.79 0.78
N LYS A 148 -15.46 -19.71 -0.19
CA LYS A 148 -15.29 -19.41 -1.62
C LYS A 148 -16.30 -18.38 -2.11
N GLN A 149 -17.57 -18.53 -1.73
CA GLN A 149 -18.60 -17.54 -2.09
C GLN A 149 -18.31 -16.15 -1.50
N ARG A 150 -17.88 -16.05 -0.24
CA ARG A 150 -17.55 -14.74 0.36
C ARG A 150 -16.28 -14.13 -0.24
N VAL A 151 -15.30 -14.96 -0.58
CA VAL A 151 -14.09 -14.50 -1.26
C VAL A 151 -14.41 -14.02 -2.67
N GLN A 152 -15.32 -14.70 -3.39
CA GLN A 152 -15.82 -14.23 -4.68
C GLN A 152 -16.50 -12.86 -4.57
N GLU A 153 -17.40 -12.69 -3.60
CA GLU A 153 -18.02 -11.39 -3.30
C GLU A 153 -16.96 -10.30 -3.05
N PHE A 154 -15.94 -10.62 -2.25
CA PHE A 154 -14.83 -9.72 -1.96
C PHE A 154 -14.02 -9.34 -3.20
N VAL A 155 -13.55 -10.32 -3.98
CA VAL A 155 -12.73 -10.09 -5.19
C VAL A 155 -13.52 -9.29 -6.22
N PHE A 156 -14.81 -9.59 -6.42
CA PHE A 156 -15.64 -8.85 -7.36
C PHE A 156 -15.74 -7.39 -6.94
N ASN A 157 -16.04 -7.12 -5.67
CA ASN A 157 -16.13 -5.76 -5.16
C ASN A 157 -14.80 -4.98 -5.25
N MET A 158 -13.66 -5.65 -5.05
CA MET A 158 -12.34 -5.03 -5.23
C MET A 158 -12.00 -4.70 -6.69
N ASN A 159 -12.69 -5.32 -7.65
CA ASN A 159 -12.49 -5.07 -9.08
C ASN A 159 -13.60 -4.21 -9.72
N VAL A 160 -14.56 -3.68 -8.95
CA VAL A 160 -15.51 -2.69 -9.47
C VAL A 160 -14.87 -1.30 -9.46
N PRO A 161 -14.75 -0.61 -10.61
CA PRO A 161 -14.12 0.71 -10.68
C PRO A 161 -15.05 1.80 -10.14
N THR A 162 -15.16 1.96 -8.82
CA THR A 162 -16.04 2.96 -8.18
C THR A 162 -15.33 4.27 -7.79
N ARG A 163 -14.01 4.39 -8.04
CA ARG A 163 -13.20 5.60 -7.72
C ARG A 163 -13.44 6.74 -8.72
N VAL A 164 -13.04 7.96 -8.33
CA VAL A 164 -12.69 9.05 -9.25
C VAL A 164 -11.70 8.54 -10.29
N GLY A 165 -11.93 8.85 -11.56
CA GLY A 165 -11.22 8.28 -12.69
C GLY A 165 -11.71 6.91 -13.18
N PHE A 166 -12.76 6.32 -12.60
CA PHE A 166 -13.22 4.94 -12.86
C PHE A 166 -12.07 3.92 -12.72
N GLN A 167 -11.34 4.04 -11.61
CA GLN A 167 -10.28 3.10 -11.25
C GLN A 167 -10.75 2.19 -10.12
N THR A 168 -10.24 0.98 -10.12
CA THR A 168 -10.19 0.10 -8.95
C THR A 168 -9.06 0.57 -8.01
N PRO A 169 -9.17 0.31 -6.70
CA PRO A 169 -8.14 0.68 -5.76
C PRO A 169 -6.90 -0.15 -6.06
N PHE A 170 -5.75 0.52 -6.22
CA PHE A 170 -4.49 -0.17 -6.40
C PHE A 170 -4.17 -0.85 -5.07
N SER A 171 -4.52 -2.13 -4.97
CA SER A 171 -4.49 -2.85 -3.71
C SER A 171 -3.59 -4.08 -3.76
N ASN A 172 -2.95 -4.38 -2.64
CA ASN A 172 -2.10 -5.57 -2.49
C ASN A 172 -2.45 -6.30 -1.19
N LEU A 173 -2.51 -7.63 -1.26
CA LEU A 173 -2.66 -8.50 -0.09
C LEU A 173 -1.45 -9.43 0.02
N THR A 174 -0.83 -9.47 1.19
CA THR A 174 0.22 -10.46 1.47
C THR A 174 -0.36 -11.66 2.21
N PHE A 175 -0.03 -12.85 1.71
CA PHE A 175 -0.44 -14.15 2.25
C PHE A 175 0.78 -14.88 2.83
N ASP A 176 0.61 -15.45 4.02
CA ASP A 176 1.68 -16.11 4.77
C ASP A 176 1.79 -17.60 4.49
N LEU A 177 0.70 -18.26 4.05
CA LEU A 177 0.51 -19.72 3.86
C LEU A 177 0.65 -20.58 5.12
N SER A 178 1.37 -20.09 6.13
CA SER A 178 1.58 -20.71 7.43
C SER A 178 1.62 -19.60 8.48
N CYS A 179 1.16 -19.88 9.70
CA CYS A 179 1.13 -18.86 10.75
C CYS A 179 2.57 -18.37 11.03
N PRO A 180 2.88 -17.09 10.85
CA PRO A 180 4.23 -16.59 11.10
C PRO A 180 4.46 -16.45 12.60
N LYS A 181 5.72 -16.61 13.03
CA LYS A 181 6.16 -16.58 14.45
C LYS A 181 5.64 -15.40 15.26
N ILE A 182 5.53 -14.22 14.64
CA ILE A 182 5.03 -13.00 15.31
C ILE A 182 3.56 -13.08 15.75
N TYR A 183 2.79 -14.02 15.19
CA TYR A 183 1.37 -14.24 15.52
C TYR A 183 1.13 -15.56 16.25
N GLU A 184 2.06 -16.53 16.22
CA GLU A 184 1.86 -17.89 16.76
C GLU A 184 1.20 -17.92 18.15
N ASP A 185 1.72 -17.15 19.10
CA ASP A 185 1.23 -17.09 20.48
C ASP A 185 0.29 -15.90 20.76
N LYS A 186 -0.01 -15.07 19.75
CA LYS A 186 -0.98 -13.98 19.92
C LYS A 186 -2.40 -14.54 19.92
N ASN A 187 -3.21 -14.04 20.85
CA ASN A 187 -4.64 -14.30 20.89
C ASN A 187 -5.34 -13.75 19.64
N VAL A 188 -6.27 -14.52 19.10
CA VAL A 188 -7.03 -14.10 17.91
C VAL A 188 -8.05 -13.02 18.27
N ILE A 189 -8.36 -12.16 17.31
CA ILE A 189 -9.24 -11.00 17.53
C ILE A 189 -10.54 -11.18 16.75
N ILE A 190 -11.66 -11.25 17.48
CA ILE A 190 -13.01 -11.31 16.91
C ILE A 190 -13.88 -10.25 17.55
N GLY A 191 -14.53 -9.41 16.75
CA GLY A 191 -15.40 -8.35 17.26
C GLY A 191 -14.68 -7.34 18.15
N GLY A 192 -13.39 -7.12 17.90
CA GLY A 192 -12.53 -6.23 18.68
C GLY A 192 -12.08 -6.79 20.03
N LYS A 193 -12.27 -8.09 20.27
CA LYS A 193 -11.89 -8.76 21.52
C LYS A 193 -10.92 -9.90 21.26
N GLU A 194 -9.97 -10.04 22.17
CA GLU A 194 -9.08 -11.20 22.21
C GLU A 194 -9.85 -12.44 22.66
N MET A 195 -9.64 -13.54 21.95
CA MET A 195 -10.22 -14.83 22.24
C MET A 195 -9.17 -15.76 22.85
N PRO A 196 -9.55 -16.79 23.62
CA PRO A 196 -8.58 -17.70 24.24
C PRO A 196 -7.65 -18.43 23.25
N ALA A 197 -8.13 -18.69 22.03
CA ALA A 197 -7.36 -19.34 20.98
C ALA A 197 -6.28 -18.41 20.41
N THR A 198 -5.20 -19.01 19.92
CA THR A 198 -4.03 -18.36 19.33
C THR A 198 -3.95 -18.58 17.84
N TYR A 199 -3.28 -17.69 17.07
CA TYR A 199 -3.28 -17.80 15.60
C TYR A 199 -2.65 -19.10 15.07
N LYS A 200 -1.68 -19.70 15.78
CA LYS A 200 -1.09 -21.00 15.37
C LYS A 200 -2.10 -22.14 15.29
N GLU A 201 -3.25 -22.00 15.95
CA GLU A 201 -4.28 -23.04 15.95
C GLU A 201 -5.12 -23.05 14.68
N PHE A 202 -4.94 -22.12 13.73
CA PHE A 202 -5.85 -21.88 12.59
C PHE A 202 -5.25 -22.21 11.20
N GLU A 203 -4.23 -23.07 11.12
CA GLU A 203 -3.59 -23.43 9.84
C GLU A 203 -4.58 -24.01 8.83
N LYS A 204 -5.53 -24.83 9.27
CA LYS A 204 -6.57 -25.42 8.39
C LYS A 204 -7.44 -24.35 7.74
N GLU A 205 -7.82 -23.32 8.49
CA GLU A 205 -8.64 -22.22 7.96
C GLU A 205 -7.82 -21.29 7.07
N MET A 206 -6.51 -21.14 7.32
CA MET A 206 -5.61 -20.47 6.39
C MET A 206 -5.53 -21.20 5.05
N GLU A 207 -5.45 -22.53 5.07
CA GLU A 207 -5.46 -23.35 3.85
C GLU A 207 -6.77 -23.20 3.07
N ILE A 208 -7.93 -23.29 3.75
CA ILE A 208 -9.26 -23.08 3.16
C ILE A 208 -9.35 -21.70 2.50
N LEU A 209 -8.89 -20.64 3.19
CA LEU A 209 -8.91 -19.28 2.66
C LEU A 209 -8.02 -19.11 1.43
N ASN A 210 -6.81 -19.66 1.48
CA ASN A 210 -5.88 -19.62 0.35
C ASN A 210 -6.45 -20.36 -0.86
N GLN A 211 -6.95 -21.58 -0.68
CA GLN A 211 -7.57 -22.35 -1.75
C GLN A 211 -8.74 -21.58 -2.39
N ALA A 212 -9.67 -21.09 -1.57
CA ALA A 212 -10.82 -20.32 -2.03
C ALA A 212 -10.40 -19.08 -2.83
N PHE A 213 -9.39 -18.34 -2.36
CA PHE A 213 -8.88 -17.15 -3.03
C PHE A 213 -8.23 -17.48 -4.38
N ILE A 214 -7.37 -18.50 -4.43
CA ILE A 214 -6.69 -18.91 -5.65
C ILE A 214 -7.69 -19.39 -6.70
N GLU A 215 -8.68 -20.20 -6.31
CA GLU A 215 -9.71 -20.69 -7.24
C GLU A 215 -10.53 -19.53 -7.82
N VAL A 216 -10.98 -18.57 -7.00
CA VAL A 216 -11.70 -17.38 -7.48
C VAL A 216 -10.84 -16.56 -8.45
N MET A 217 -9.56 -16.35 -8.13
CA MET A 217 -8.63 -15.63 -9.03
C MET A 217 -8.41 -16.37 -10.35
N MET A 218 -8.44 -17.70 -10.33
CA MET A 218 -8.23 -18.57 -11.48
C MET A 218 -9.46 -18.68 -12.39
N GLU A 219 -10.67 -18.56 -11.83
CA GLU A 219 -11.93 -18.46 -12.59
C GLU A 219 -11.93 -17.23 -13.50
N GLY A 220 -11.43 -16.10 -13.02
CA GLY A 220 -11.40 -14.83 -13.76
C GLY A 220 -12.77 -14.13 -13.80
N ASP A 221 -12.84 -13.02 -14.54
CA ASP A 221 -14.07 -12.25 -14.70
C ASP A 221 -15.14 -13.00 -15.51
N GLY A 222 -16.32 -12.38 -15.69
CA GLY A 222 -17.44 -12.99 -16.42
C GLY A 222 -17.17 -13.39 -17.88
N VAL A 223 -16.01 -13.07 -18.44
CA VAL A 223 -15.56 -13.52 -19.77
C VAL A 223 -14.16 -14.17 -19.73
N GLY A 224 -13.67 -14.54 -18.55
CA GLY A 224 -12.41 -15.26 -18.35
C GLY A 224 -11.14 -14.40 -18.38
N ARG A 225 -11.24 -13.07 -18.17
CA ARG A 225 -10.05 -12.20 -17.99
C ARG A 225 -9.53 -12.29 -16.55
N PRO A 226 -8.23 -12.08 -16.31
CA PRO A 226 -7.70 -12.07 -14.95
C PRO A 226 -8.27 -10.91 -14.12
N PHE A 227 -8.56 -11.17 -12.85
CA PHE A 227 -8.74 -10.10 -11.87
C PHE A 227 -7.41 -9.39 -11.63
N THR A 228 -7.43 -8.05 -11.64
CA THR A 228 -6.21 -7.25 -11.44
C THR A 228 -5.94 -7.00 -9.96
N PHE A 229 -6.99 -6.85 -9.15
CA PHE A 229 -6.88 -6.49 -7.74
C PHE A 229 -7.69 -7.42 -6.82
N PRO A 230 -7.39 -7.43 -5.51
CA PRO A 230 -6.09 -7.02 -4.97
C PRO A 230 -4.99 -7.92 -5.52
N ILE A 231 -3.79 -7.36 -5.72
CA ILE A 231 -2.63 -8.14 -6.17
C ILE A 231 -2.23 -9.08 -5.03
N PRO A 232 -2.27 -10.40 -5.22
CA PRO A 232 -1.80 -11.34 -4.23
C PRO A 232 -0.27 -11.41 -4.23
N THR A 233 0.33 -11.37 -3.04
CA THR A 233 1.77 -11.56 -2.83
C THR A 233 2.02 -12.70 -1.85
N TYR A 234 2.80 -13.69 -2.26
CA TYR A 234 3.20 -14.83 -1.45
C TYR A 234 4.69 -14.78 -1.11
N ASN A 235 5.02 -15.05 0.15
CA ASN A 235 6.42 -15.05 0.63
C ASN A 235 7.06 -16.43 0.37
N ILE A 236 8.13 -16.47 -0.42
CA ILE A 236 8.92 -17.70 -0.62
C ILE A 236 10.08 -17.71 0.38
N THR A 237 10.05 -18.66 1.30
CA THR A 237 11.08 -18.86 2.34
C THR A 237 11.93 -20.09 2.05
N LYS A 238 12.99 -20.31 2.85
CA LYS A 238 13.78 -21.55 2.78
C LYS A 238 12.97 -22.81 3.10
N ASN A 239 11.89 -22.65 3.88
CA ASN A 239 11.02 -23.75 4.31
C ASN A 239 9.72 -23.79 3.47
N PHE A 240 9.68 -23.13 2.33
CA PHE A 240 8.50 -23.10 1.47
C PHE A 240 8.15 -24.52 1.00
N ASN A 241 6.94 -24.97 1.30
CA ASN A 241 6.51 -26.33 1.00
C ASN A 241 6.10 -26.48 -0.47
N TRP A 242 7.07 -26.71 -1.34
CA TRP A 242 6.85 -26.89 -2.78
C TRP A 242 5.95 -28.07 -3.16
N ASN A 243 5.75 -29.03 -2.26
CA ASN A 243 4.95 -30.23 -2.51
C ASN A 243 3.50 -30.10 -1.99
N SER A 244 3.05 -28.90 -1.61
CA SER A 244 1.69 -28.68 -1.15
C SER A 244 0.73 -28.48 -2.32
N THR A 245 -0.50 -28.99 -2.18
CA THR A 245 -1.56 -28.81 -3.18
C THR A 245 -1.91 -27.34 -3.40
N ILE A 246 -1.78 -26.49 -2.37
CA ILE A 246 -1.95 -25.05 -2.52
C ILE A 246 -0.88 -24.45 -3.43
N ILE A 247 0.36 -24.94 -3.36
CA ILE A 247 1.43 -24.45 -4.25
C ILE A 247 1.16 -24.86 -5.69
N ASP A 248 0.66 -26.08 -5.94
CA ASP A 248 0.27 -26.50 -7.28
C ASP A 248 -0.78 -25.54 -7.88
N LEU A 249 -1.81 -25.19 -7.11
CA LEU A 249 -2.84 -24.21 -7.51
C LEU A 249 -2.24 -22.82 -7.77
N LEU A 250 -1.29 -22.37 -6.93
CA LEU A 250 -0.61 -21.08 -7.13
C LEU A 250 0.22 -21.07 -8.42
N MET A 251 0.89 -22.16 -8.74
CA MET A 251 1.68 -22.28 -9.96
C MET A 251 0.78 -22.36 -11.19
N GLU A 252 -0.40 -23.00 -11.09
CA GLU A 252 -1.41 -23.00 -12.15
C GLU A 252 -1.94 -21.58 -12.41
N LEU A 253 -2.31 -20.84 -11.36
CA LEU A 253 -2.73 -19.44 -11.45
C LEU A 253 -1.63 -18.58 -12.10
N THR A 254 -0.38 -18.81 -11.72
CA THR A 254 0.80 -18.12 -12.28
C THR A 254 0.96 -18.40 -13.77
N ALA A 255 0.87 -19.67 -14.17
CA ALA A 255 0.99 -20.07 -15.56
C ALA A 255 -0.14 -19.51 -16.42
N LYS A 256 -1.35 -19.42 -15.87
CA LYS A 256 -2.54 -18.95 -16.59
C LYS A 256 -2.55 -17.42 -16.77
N TYR A 257 -2.21 -16.67 -15.73
CA TYR A 257 -2.45 -15.22 -15.69
C TYR A 257 -1.24 -14.36 -15.28
N GLY A 258 -0.09 -14.95 -14.94
CA GLY A 258 1.10 -14.19 -14.53
C GLY A 258 0.98 -13.56 -13.13
N THR A 259 0.09 -14.07 -12.29
CA THR A 259 -0.16 -13.68 -10.90
C THR A 259 -0.21 -14.95 -10.04
N PRO A 260 0.18 -14.97 -8.75
CA PRO A 260 0.54 -13.86 -7.86
C PRO A 260 1.95 -13.30 -8.06
N TYR A 261 2.28 -12.29 -7.27
CA TYR A 261 3.67 -11.89 -7.00
C TYR A 261 4.31 -12.81 -5.95
N PHE A 262 5.60 -13.06 -6.13
CA PHE A 262 6.40 -13.83 -5.19
C PHE A 262 7.48 -12.95 -4.55
N ALA A 263 7.41 -12.79 -3.23
CA ALA A 263 8.46 -12.16 -2.45
C ALA A 263 9.49 -13.22 -2.08
N ASN A 264 10.59 -13.30 -2.84
CA ASN A 264 11.68 -14.22 -2.58
C ASN A 264 12.55 -13.78 -1.38
N PHE A 265 12.57 -14.60 -0.33
CA PHE A 265 13.42 -14.50 0.87
C PHE A 265 14.52 -15.57 0.96
N VAL A 266 14.58 -16.50 0.00
CA VAL A 266 15.56 -17.61 0.00
C VAL A 266 16.99 -17.09 -0.10
N SER A 267 17.19 -16.08 -0.95
CA SER A 267 18.49 -15.47 -1.22
C SER A 267 18.81 -14.25 -0.33
N SER A 268 17.95 -13.92 0.63
CA SER A 268 18.17 -12.80 1.56
C SER A 268 18.47 -13.31 2.98
N GLU A 269 19.21 -12.52 3.73
CA GLU A 269 19.33 -12.70 5.19
C GLU A 269 18.09 -12.21 5.96
N MET A 270 17.10 -11.63 5.27
CA MET A 270 15.88 -11.09 5.86
C MET A 270 14.85 -12.20 6.11
N ASP A 271 14.21 -12.19 7.28
CA ASP A 271 13.06 -13.02 7.59
C ASP A 271 11.78 -12.36 7.03
N PRO A 272 10.76 -13.12 6.56
CA PRO A 272 9.47 -12.55 6.16
C PRO A 272 8.76 -11.74 7.26
N SER A 273 9.07 -11.98 8.53
CA SER A 273 8.62 -11.14 9.64
C SER A 273 9.31 -9.77 9.68
N ASP A 274 10.52 -9.66 9.13
CA ASP A 274 11.30 -8.43 9.06
C ASP A 274 10.95 -7.56 7.84
N VAL A 275 10.17 -8.08 6.88
CA VAL A 275 9.86 -7.36 5.64
C VAL A 275 8.39 -7.38 5.33
N ARG A 276 7.85 -6.21 5.00
CA ARG A 276 6.54 -6.07 4.37
C ARG A 276 6.74 -5.63 2.93
N SER A 277 6.22 -6.42 1.99
CA SER A 277 6.17 -6.04 0.58
C SER A 277 5.05 -5.03 0.41
N MET A 278 5.41 -3.75 0.31
CA MET A 278 4.46 -2.67 0.14
C MET A 278 4.47 -2.19 -1.31
N CYS A 279 3.33 -2.26 -1.99
CA CYS A 279 3.22 -1.93 -3.41
C CYS A 279 4.13 -2.82 -4.31
N CYS A 280 4.18 -2.53 -5.60
CA CYS A 280 4.75 -3.40 -6.64
C CYS A 280 6.25 -3.73 -6.55
N ARG A 281 7.03 -3.13 -5.63
CA ARG A 281 8.48 -3.40 -5.54
C ARG A 281 9.19 -2.98 -4.26
N LEU A 282 8.60 -2.15 -3.40
CA LEU A 282 9.29 -1.64 -2.21
C LEU A 282 9.34 -2.73 -1.13
N ARG A 283 10.56 -3.21 -0.86
CA ARG A 283 10.86 -4.09 0.27
C ARG A 283 11.41 -3.26 1.40
N LEU A 284 10.75 -3.32 2.55
CA LEU A 284 11.11 -2.53 3.72
C LEU A 284 11.79 -3.43 4.74
N ASP A 285 12.99 -3.06 5.17
CA ASP A 285 13.67 -3.73 6.29
C ASP A 285 13.19 -3.09 7.60
N ASN A 286 12.37 -3.83 8.35
CA ASN A 286 11.79 -3.35 9.61
C ASN A 286 12.85 -2.98 10.65
N ARG A 287 14.07 -3.54 10.57
CA ARG A 287 15.19 -3.16 11.45
C ARG A 287 15.63 -1.73 11.18
N LYS A 288 15.72 -1.33 9.91
CA LYS A 288 16.03 0.05 9.52
C LYS A 288 14.90 1.02 9.84
N VAL A 289 13.64 0.59 9.72
CA VAL A 289 12.49 1.38 10.21
C VAL A 289 12.63 1.64 11.70
N LYS A 290 12.99 0.61 12.47
CA LYS A 290 13.19 0.70 13.91
C LYS A 290 14.36 1.61 14.26
N GLU A 291 15.53 1.45 13.64
CA GLU A 291 16.69 2.33 13.81
C GLU A 291 16.32 3.80 13.48
N HIS A 292 15.58 4.04 12.40
CA HIS A 292 15.14 5.37 12.01
C HIS A 292 14.11 5.96 13.00
N ALA A 293 13.17 5.15 13.48
CA ALA A 293 12.24 5.57 14.52
C ALA A 293 12.98 5.88 15.83
N GLU A 294 13.97 5.08 16.21
CA GLU A 294 14.84 5.28 17.37
C GLU A 294 15.68 6.56 17.26
N PHE A 295 16.16 6.91 16.06
CA PHE A 295 16.83 8.20 15.81
C PHE A 295 15.95 9.41 16.15
N PHE A 296 14.64 9.35 15.90
CA PHE A 296 13.72 10.41 16.31
C PHE A 296 13.31 10.34 17.79
N LEU A 297 13.68 9.28 18.50
CA LEU A 297 13.32 9.06 19.91
C LEU A 297 14.37 9.59 20.90
N GLU A 298 15.46 10.21 20.43
CA GLU A 298 16.35 11.01 21.28
C GLU A 298 15.70 12.35 21.67
N GLU A 299 14.60 12.32 22.43
CA GLU A 299 14.17 13.44 23.31
C GLU A 299 13.00 13.13 24.26
N LYS A 300 12.46 11.89 24.33
CA LYS A 300 11.48 11.54 25.37
C LYS A 300 11.77 10.19 26.02
N GLU A 301 11.94 10.26 27.34
CA GLU A 301 12.23 9.20 28.28
C GLU A 301 11.67 7.82 27.90
N ILE A 302 12.61 6.90 27.79
CA ILE A 302 12.46 5.46 27.91
C ILE A 302 11.72 5.16 29.22
N SER A 303 10.40 4.98 29.17
CA SER A 303 9.64 4.42 30.29
C SER A 303 8.59 3.41 29.83
N GLY A 304 8.98 2.15 29.91
CA GLY A 304 8.09 1.07 30.37
C GLY A 304 6.92 0.65 29.49
N ARG A 305 7.16 0.16 28.27
CA ARG A 305 6.15 -0.67 27.57
C ARG A 305 6.79 -1.90 26.92
N LYS A 306 6.95 -2.94 27.75
CA LYS A 306 7.21 -4.32 27.32
C LYS A 306 5.96 -4.88 26.64
N GLY A 307 6.12 -5.33 25.39
CA GLY A 307 5.27 -6.33 24.74
C GLY A 307 4.00 -5.81 24.06
N GLY A 308 3.76 -6.26 22.83
CA GLY A 308 2.41 -6.36 22.25
C GLY A 308 2.17 -5.57 20.95
N LEU A 309 2.50 -4.26 20.92
CA LEU A 309 1.99 -3.37 19.87
C LEU A 309 2.99 -2.92 18.79
N PHE A 310 4.29 -3.19 18.99
CA PHE A 310 5.36 -2.63 18.14
C PHE A 310 6.22 -3.68 17.43
N ASN A 311 5.87 -4.97 17.55
CA ASN A 311 6.66 -6.07 16.97
C ASN A 311 6.09 -6.60 15.64
N SER A 312 5.01 -5.98 15.17
CA SER A 312 4.49 -6.09 13.82
C SER A 312 4.50 -4.66 13.33
N ASN A 313 5.29 -4.32 12.30
CA ASN A 313 5.27 -3.00 11.67
C ASN A 313 4.46 -3.01 10.36
N PRO A 314 3.13 -3.24 10.38
CA PRO A 314 2.27 -2.59 9.39
C PRO A 314 2.30 -1.08 9.64
N LEU A 315 1.81 -0.25 8.70
CA LEU A 315 1.95 1.22 8.67
C LEU A 315 3.26 1.75 8.08
N THR A 316 3.85 1.00 7.16
CA THR A 316 5.05 1.39 6.41
C THR A 316 4.71 1.67 4.95
N GLY A 317 5.50 2.49 4.26
CA GLY A 317 5.25 2.86 2.87
C GLY A 317 6.32 3.79 2.31
N SER A 318 5.96 4.62 1.33
CA SER A 318 6.84 5.68 0.83
C SER A 318 6.12 7.02 0.81
N ILE A 319 6.82 8.06 1.27
CA ILE A 319 6.32 9.44 1.26
C ILE A 319 6.24 9.96 -0.18
N GLY A 320 7.15 9.49 -1.05
CA GLY A 320 7.34 9.97 -2.39
C GLY A 320 8.48 9.23 -3.09
N VAL A 321 8.42 9.22 -4.41
CA VAL A 321 9.48 8.67 -5.27
C VAL A 321 10.01 9.79 -6.16
N VAL A 322 11.33 9.89 -6.26
CA VAL A 322 12.03 10.76 -7.20
C VAL A 322 13.02 9.91 -7.98
N THR A 323 12.86 9.82 -9.30
CA THR A 323 13.79 9.09 -10.16
C THR A 323 14.82 10.02 -10.78
N ILE A 324 16.08 9.61 -10.75
CA ILE A 324 17.17 10.36 -11.39
C ILE A 324 17.32 9.95 -12.85
N ASN A 325 17.44 10.92 -13.75
CA ASN A 325 17.68 10.65 -15.17
C ASN A 325 19.16 10.35 -15.44
N LEU A 326 19.60 9.13 -15.08
CA LEU A 326 20.97 8.67 -15.31
C LEU A 326 21.41 8.76 -16.79
N PRO A 327 20.58 8.42 -17.80
CA PRO A 327 20.95 8.62 -19.21
C PRO A 327 21.31 10.06 -19.55
N ARG A 328 20.54 11.05 -19.05
CA ARG A 328 20.84 12.46 -19.24
C ARG A 328 22.15 12.85 -18.58
N LEU A 329 22.37 12.44 -17.33
CA LEU A 329 23.62 12.68 -16.62
C LEU A 329 24.83 12.12 -17.38
N GLY A 330 24.72 10.90 -17.90
CA GLY A 330 25.75 10.29 -18.73
C GLY A 330 26.01 11.06 -20.03
N TYR A 331 24.95 11.57 -20.67
CA TYR A 331 25.06 12.33 -21.92
C TYR A 331 25.78 13.68 -21.77
N VAL A 332 25.54 14.41 -20.68
CA VAL A 332 26.10 15.76 -20.48
C VAL A 332 27.49 15.77 -19.83
N SER A 333 27.87 14.69 -19.16
CA SER A 333 29.11 14.62 -18.39
C SER A 333 30.30 14.34 -19.30
N LYS A 334 31.39 15.11 -19.13
CA LYS A 334 32.58 15.01 -19.99
C LYS A 334 33.60 13.97 -19.50
N SER A 335 33.45 13.54 -18.25
CA SER A 335 34.29 12.55 -17.60
C SER A 335 33.52 11.85 -16.48
N THR A 336 34.06 10.75 -15.96
CA THR A 336 33.52 10.06 -14.80
C THR A 336 33.49 10.96 -13.56
N ALA A 337 34.51 11.81 -13.37
CA ALA A 337 34.54 12.76 -12.26
C ALA A 337 33.44 13.81 -12.38
N ASP A 338 33.18 14.30 -13.60
CA ASP A 338 32.07 15.24 -13.85
C ASP A 338 30.71 14.56 -13.63
N LEU A 339 30.57 13.28 -14.01
CA LEU A 339 29.35 12.51 -13.78
C LEU A 339 29.01 12.41 -12.30
N TYR A 340 29.96 12.03 -11.46
CA TYR A 340 29.73 11.92 -10.02
C TYR A 340 29.41 13.27 -9.38
N ARG A 341 30.11 14.34 -9.78
CA ARG A 341 29.79 15.69 -9.28
C ARG A 341 28.38 16.14 -9.68
N ASN A 342 27.99 15.93 -10.93
CA ASN A 342 26.63 16.24 -11.40
C ASN A 342 25.58 15.37 -10.69
N LEU A 343 25.90 14.10 -10.42
CA LEU A 343 25.02 13.19 -9.69
C LEU A 343 24.82 13.65 -8.25
N ASP A 344 25.87 14.08 -7.56
CA ASP A 344 25.79 14.61 -6.18
C ASP A 344 24.86 15.84 -6.13
N GLU A 345 25.02 16.80 -7.05
CA GLU A 345 24.16 17.98 -7.15
C GLU A 345 22.68 17.59 -7.38
N ILE A 346 22.41 16.63 -8.26
CA ILE A 346 21.04 16.16 -8.52
C ILE A 346 20.47 15.35 -7.35
N LEU A 347 21.28 14.56 -6.67
CA LEU A 347 20.89 13.82 -5.46
C LEU A 347 20.46 14.77 -4.34
N GLU A 348 21.19 15.86 -4.13
CA GLU A 348 20.83 16.87 -3.13
C GLU A 348 19.46 17.49 -3.42
N ILE A 349 19.15 17.77 -4.69
CA ILE A 349 17.83 18.27 -5.10
C ILE A 349 16.75 17.21 -4.86
N ALA A 350 17.02 15.95 -5.20
CA ALA A 350 16.09 14.85 -5.00
C ALA A 350 15.76 14.64 -3.51
N VAL A 351 16.78 14.58 -2.65
CA VAL A 351 16.63 14.48 -1.18
C VAL A 351 15.79 15.65 -0.66
N ARG A 352 16.16 16.89 -1.00
CA ARG A 352 15.47 18.09 -0.53
C ARG A 352 14.01 18.13 -0.97
N SER A 353 13.69 17.63 -2.17
CA SER A 353 12.30 17.53 -2.63
C SER A 353 11.46 16.55 -1.80
N LEU A 354 12.04 15.40 -1.42
CA LEU A 354 11.38 14.39 -0.60
C LEU A 354 11.19 14.88 0.84
N GLU A 355 12.18 15.58 1.40
CA GLU A 355 12.07 16.19 2.74
C GLU A 355 11.00 17.28 2.78
N LYS A 356 10.98 18.19 1.80
CA LYS A 356 9.90 19.19 1.68
C LYS A 356 8.52 18.56 1.55
N LYS A 357 8.40 17.48 0.77
CA LYS A 357 7.15 16.73 0.66
C LYS A 357 6.74 16.15 2.01
N ARG A 358 7.66 15.54 2.76
CA ARG A 358 7.40 14.99 4.10
C ARG A 358 6.91 16.06 5.07
N GLU A 359 7.63 17.18 5.17
CA GLU A 359 7.25 18.30 6.05
C GLU A 359 5.84 18.80 5.75
N PHE A 360 5.54 19.02 4.46
CA PHE A 360 4.22 19.45 4.01
C PHE A 360 3.12 18.44 4.38
N LEU A 361 3.35 17.15 4.12
CA LEU A 361 2.36 16.11 4.37
C LEU A 361 2.15 15.86 5.87
N GLU A 362 3.19 15.91 6.70
CA GLU A 362 3.07 15.87 8.16
C GLU A 362 2.19 17.02 8.67
N TYR A 363 2.47 18.24 8.22
CA TYR A 363 1.70 19.42 8.59
C TYR A 363 0.23 19.30 8.17
N MET A 364 -0.03 18.81 6.95
CA MET A 364 -1.39 18.62 6.46
C MET A 364 -2.14 17.49 7.17
N THR A 365 -1.45 16.41 7.57
CA THR A 365 -2.04 15.38 8.45
C THR A 365 -2.42 15.97 9.79
N GLU A 366 -1.54 16.77 10.39
CA GLU A 366 -1.81 17.44 11.67
C GLU A 366 -3.05 18.36 11.56
N LYS A 367 -3.17 19.11 10.46
CA LYS A 367 -4.36 19.94 10.15
C LYS A 367 -5.64 19.15 9.85
N GLY A 368 -5.53 17.84 9.60
CA GLY A 368 -6.68 16.97 9.36
C GLY A 368 -7.10 16.85 7.90
N LEU A 369 -6.19 17.14 6.94
CA LEU A 369 -6.46 16.95 5.52
C LEU A 369 -6.62 15.46 5.14
N TYR A 370 -5.94 14.57 5.88
CA TYR A 370 -6.01 13.11 5.72
C TYR A 370 -6.69 12.49 6.95
N PRO A 371 -8.00 12.70 7.14
CA PRO A 371 -8.67 12.37 8.39
C PRO A 371 -8.61 10.88 8.74
N TYR A 372 -8.68 9.97 7.76
CA TYR A 372 -8.61 8.53 8.02
C TYR A 372 -7.18 8.10 8.32
N SER A 373 -6.20 8.54 7.52
CA SER A 373 -4.78 8.27 7.74
C SER A 373 -4.33 8.80 9.10
N LYS A 374 -4.77 10.01 9.48
CA LYS A 374 -4.51 10.58 10.82
C LYS A 374 -4.96 9.65 11.93
N PHE A 375 -6.13 9.02 11.79
CA PHE A 375 -6.65 8.08 12.77
C PHE A 375 -5.89 6.75 12.75
N TYR A 376 -5.68 6.11 11.59
CA TYR A 376 -5.00 4.81 11.54
C TYR A 376 -3.47 4.90 11.79
N LEU A 377 -2.89 6.10 11.73
CA LEU A 377 -1.51 6.38 12.13
C LEU A 377 -1.40 6.93 13.56
N ARG A 378 -2.50 6.97 14.34
CA ARG A 378 -2.51 7.54 15.71
C ARG A 378 -1.51 6.86 16.64
N ASN A 379 -1.30 5.55 16.48
CA ASN A 379 -0.36 4.78 17.29
C ASN A 379 1.09 5.18 16.95
N VAL A 380 1.40 5.33 15.66
CA VAL A 380 2.71 5.84 15.18
C VAL A 380 2.93 7.26 15.71
N LYS A 381 1.96 8.16 15.55
CA LYS A 381 2.04 9.54 16.07
C LYS A 381 2.29 9.58 17.57
N THR A 382 1.61 8.72 18.33
CA THR A 382 1.76 8.65 19.78
C THR A 382 3.15 8.16 20.17
N SER A 383 3.73 7.22 19.43
CA SER A 383 5.05 6.66 19.74
C SER A 383 6.21 7.52 19.23
N THR A 384 6.12 8.10 18.03
CA THR A 384 7.24 8.79 17.37
C THR A 384 7.09 10.31 17.29
N GLY A 385 5.93 10.86 17.65
CA GLY A 385 5.60 12.28 17.50
C GLY A 385 5.26 12.72 16.07
N ARG A 386 5.31 11.82 15.07
CA ARG A 386 5.02 12.10 13.65
C ARG A 386 4.13 11.01 13.04
N TYR A 387 3.39 11.30 11.98
CA TYR A 387 2.46 10.33 11.37
C TYR A 387 3.14 9.37 10.39
N TRP A 388 4.08 9.89 9.60
CA TRP A 388 4.69 9.22 8.45
C TRP A 388 6.14 8.79 8.73
N THR A 389 6.54 8.63 10.00
CA THR A 389 7.91 8.19 10.38
C THR A 389 8.32 6.90 9.66
N ASN A 390 7.39 5.97 9.53
CA ASN A 390 7.63 4.65 8.94
C ASN A 390 7.57 4.65 7.39
N HIS A 391 7.41 5.81 6.76
CA HIS A 391 7.35 5.94 5.31
C HIS A 391 8.69 6.44 4.78
N PHE A 392 9.29 5.72 3.85
CA PHE A 392 10.61 6.03 3.29
C PHE A 392 10.54 7.18 2.28
N SER A 393 11.65 7.90 2.14
CA SER A 393 11.92 8.81 1.01
C SER A 393 12.64 8.01 -0.07
N THR A 394 12.00 7.76 -1.22
CA THR A 394 12.57 6.87 -2.25
C THR A 394 13.25 7.66 -3.35
N ILE A 395 14.56 7.45 -3.53
CA ILE A 395 15.30 7.89 -4.72
C ILE A 395 15.49 6.67 -5.62
N GLY A 396 15.03 6.76 -6.87
CA GLY A 396 15.01 5.65 -7.83
C GLY A 396 15.77 5.93 -9.12
#